data_AF-A0A528D7Z8-F1
#
_entry.id   AF-A0A528D7Z8-F1
#
_cell.length_a   1.000
_cell.length_b   1.000
_cell.length_c   1.000
_cell.angle_alpha   90.00
_cell.angle_beta   90.00
_cell.angle_gamma   90.00
#
_symmetry.space_group_name_H-M   'P 1'
#
loop_
_entity.id
_entity.type
_entity.pdbx_description
1 polymer ?
#
loop_
_entity_poly.entity_id
_entity_poly.type
_entity_poly.pdbx_seq_one_letter_code
_entity_poly.pdbx_strand_id
1 'polypeptide(L)'
;NAIGKPAVMGLYLLLDGVTGEPQALIEGQRLTQWRTACASALAASYLARQDASRLLVIGAGALSSFLAKAHSAVRPIKSIHIWNRTPA
;
A
#
# COMPACT_ATOMS: atom_id res chain seq x y z
N ASN A 1 -10.42 -5.93 -11.73
CA ASN A 1 -11.04 -5.21 -12.87
C ASN A 1 -12.30 -5.97 -13.28
N ALA A 2 -13.02 -5.55 -14.33
CA ALA A 2 -14.30 -6.16 -14.72
C ALA A 2 -14.23 -7.67 -15.01
N ILE A 3 -13.04 -8.22 -15.25
CA ILE A 3 -12.77 -9.64 -15.51
C ILE A 3 -12.13 -10.37 -14.31
N GLY A 4 -12.18 -9.80 -13.10
CA GLY A 4 -11.65 -10.44 -11.88
C GLY A 4 -10.12 -10.46 -11.77
N LYS A 5 -9.39 -9.73 -12.60
CA LYS A 5 -7.92 -9.61 -12.51
C LYS A 5 -7.48 -8.43 -11.64
N PRO A 6 -6.26 -8.45 -11.10
CA PRO A 6 -5.67 -7.30 -10.43
C PRO A 6 -5.71 -6.05 -11.31
N ALA A 7 -5.99 -4.89 -10.70
CA ALA A 7 -6.00 -3.63 -11.43
C ALA A 7 -4.59 -3.13 -11.78
N VAL A 8 -3.58 -3.57 -11.03
CA VAL A 8 -2.16 -3.28 -11.27
C VAL A 8 -1.46 -4.61 -11.45
N MET A 9 -0.74 -4.75 -12.56
CA MET A 9 0.13 -5.89 -12.86
C MET A 9 1.51 -5.33 -13.21
N GLY A 10 2.57 -5.97 -12.74
CA GLY A 10 3.92 -5.52 -13.01
C GLY A 10 4.95 -6.54 -12.56
N LEU A 11 6.15 -6.41 -13.12
CA LEU A 11 7.34 -7.13 -12.71
C LEU A 11 8.43 -6.10 -12.43
N TYR A 12 9.27 -6.38 -11.44
CA TYR A 12 10.46 -5.59 -11.15
C TYR A 12 11.68 -6.44 -11.47
N LEU A 13 12.55 -5.94 -12.34
CA LEU A 13 13.86 -6.52 -12.59
C LEU A 13 14.88 -5.69 -11.80
N LEU A 14 15.55 -6.33 -10.85
CA LEU A 14 16.69 -5.74 -10.16
C LEU A 14 17.92 -5.98 -11.02
N LEU A 15 18.61 -4.89 -11.38
CA LEU A 15 19.89 -4.92 -12.09
C LEU A 15 20.99 -4.44 -11.15
N ASP A 16 22.18 -5.00 -11.30
CA ASP A 16 23.38 -4.45 -10.69
C ASP A 16 23.66 -3.06 -11.26
N GLY A 17 23.90 -2.07 -10.39
CA GLY A 17 24.08 -0.67 -10.79
C GLY A 17 25.42 -0.36 -11.45
N VAL A 18 26.39 -1.27 -11.37
CA VAL A 18 27.74 -1.13 -11.92
C VAL A 18 27.89 -1.97 -13.19
N THR A 19 27.49 -3.25 -13.16
CA THR A 19 27.67 -4.19 -14.27
C THR A 19 26.47 -4.25 -15.22
N GLY A 20 25.29 -3.85 -14.75
CA GLY A 20 24.02 -3.99 -15.48
C GLY A 20 23.44 -5.40 -15.48
N GLU A 21 24.07 -6.35 -14.77
CA GLU A 21 23.64 -7.74 -14.76
C GLU A 21 22.33 -7.95 -13.97
N PRO A 22 21.37 -8.75 -14.48
CA PRO A 22 20.17 -9.12 -13.74
C PRO A 22 20.46 -9.88 -12.43
N GLN A 23 19.91 -9.38 -11.32
CA GLN A 23 20.06 -9.97 -10.00
C GLN A 23 18.80 -10.67 -9.50
N ALA A 24 17.61 -10.12 -9.81
CA ALA A 24 16.35 -10.70 -9.38
C ALA A 24 15.18 -10.28 -10.26
N LEU A 25 14.20 -11.17 -10.41
CA LEU A 25 12.87 -10.85 -10.94
C LEU A 25 11.85 -10.98 -9.81
N ILE A 26 11.10 -9.91 -9.55
CA ILE A 26 10.21 -9.79 -8.40
C ILE A 26 8.78 -9.55 -8.89
N GLU A 27 7.81 -10.24 -8.27
CA GLU A 27 6.38 -10.02 -8.49
C GLU A 27 6.00 -8.59 -8.06
N GLY A 28 5.54 -7.79 -9.01
CA GLY A 28 5.39 -6.34 -8.83
C GLY A 28 4.08 -5.90 -8.23
N GLN A 29 3.01 -6.70 -8.28
CA GLN A 29 1.75 -6.35 -7.67
C GLN A 29 1.90 -6.22 -6.15
N ARG A 30 2.49 -7.22 -5.49
CA ARG A 30 2.67 -7.23 -4.03
C ARG A 30 3.62 -6.12 -3.59
N LEU A 31 4.73 -5.92 -4.31
CA LEU A 31 5.67 -4.85 -4.02
C LEU A 31 5.02 -3.48 -4.17
N THR A 32 4.20 -3.28 -5.20
CA THR A 32 3.45 -2.04 -5.42
C THR A 32 2.46 -1.76 -4.30
N GLN A 33 1.75 -2.78 -3.82
CA GLN A 33 0.80 -2.62 -2.70
C GLN A 33 1.50 -2.09 -1.44
N TRP A 34 2.61 -2.71 -1.05
CA TRP A 34 3.36 -2.31 0.13
C TRP A 34 4.01 -0.95 -0.01
N ARG A 35 4.78 -0.70 -1.08
CA ARG A 35 5.48 0.58 -1.23
C ARG A 35 4.51 1.76 -1.29
N THR A 36 3.33 1.58 -1.90
CA THR A 36 2.30 2.63 -1.98
C THR A 36 1.72 2.93 -0.60
N ALA A 37 1.37 1.88 0.16
CA ALA A 37 0.85 2.05 1.51
C ALA A 37 1.89 2.65 2.47
N CYS A 38 3.15 2.19 2.39
CA CYS A 38 4.25 2.69 3.22
C CYS A 38 4.58 4.15 2.92
N ALA A 39 4.57 4.58 1.65
CA ALA A 39 4.76 5.99 1.32
C ALA A 39 3.68 6.88 1.94
N SER A 40 2.42 6.45 1.92
CA SER A 40 1.31 7.16 2.57
C SER A 40 1.46 7.18 4.10
N ALA A 41 1.84 6.06 4.71
CA ALA A 41 2.08 5.98 6.15
C ALA A 41 3.28 6.84 6.59
N LEU A 42 4.35 6.87 5.80
CA LEU A 42 5.50 7.76 6.03
C LEU A 42 5.05 9.22 5.97
N ALA A 43 4.27 9.62 4.97
CA ALA A 43 3.73 10.99 4.94
C ALA A 43 2.91 11.30 6.21
N ALA A 44 2.07 10.36 6.66
CA ALA A 44 1.32 10.51 7.90
C ALA A 44 2.23 10.59 9.13
N SER A 45 3.40 9.93 9.14
CA SER A 45 4.33 10.00 10.27
C SER A 45 4.87 11.42 10.50
N TYR A 46 4.95 12.24 9.45
CA TYR A 46 5.34 13.65 9.53
C TYR A 46 4.16 14.61 9.69
N LEU A 47 3.03 14.34 9.01
CA LEU A 47 1.97 15.33 8.82
C LEU A 47 0.73 15.09 9.70
N ALA A 48 0.47 13.85 10.10
CA ALA A 48 -0.67 13.53 10.95
C ALA A 48 -0.34 13.76 12.42
N ARG A 49 -1.34 14.17 13.21
CA ARG A 49 -1.25 14.22 14.67
C ARG A 49 -0.65 12.94 15.24
N GLN A 50 0.23 13.05 16.23
CA GLN A 50 0.89 11.89 16.84
C GLN A 50 -0.09 10.95 17.54
N ASP A 51 -1.21 11.48 18.04
CA ASP A 51 -2.27 10.75 18.73
C ASP A 51 -3.44 10.34 17.82
N ALA A 52 -3.27 10.45 16.49
CA ALA A 52 -4.28 10.01 15.54
C ALA A 52 -4.60 8.52 15.77
N SER A 53 -5.83 8.24 16.20
CA SER A 53 -6.27 6.90 16.61
C SER A 53 -7.41 6.33 15.77
N ARG A 54 -7.88 7.09 14.77
CA ARG A 54 -8.95 6.68 13.87
C ARG A 54 -8.52 6.89 12.43
N LEU A 55 -8.65 5.86 11.61
CA LEU A 55 -8.33 5.89 10.18
C LEU A 55 -9.61 5.69 9.37
N LEU A 56 -9.82 6.54 8.35
CA LEU A 56 -10.81 6.31 7.31
C LEU A 56 -10.07 5.93 6.03
N VAL A 57 -10.39 4.76 5.47
CA VAL A 57 -9.93 4.32 4.16
C VAL A 57 -11.09 4.47 3.17
N ILE A 58 -10.89 5.28 2.14
CA ILE A 58 -11.85 5.48 1.06
C ILE A 58 -11.44 4.58 -0.10
N GLY A 59 -12.28 3.58 -0.39
CA GLY A 59 -12.05 2.51 -1.35
C GLY A 59 -11.73 1.18 -0.67
N ALA A 60 -12.47 0.12 -1.03
CA ALA A 60 -12.27 -1.24 -0.52
C ALA A 60 -11.46 -2.13 -1.47
N GLY A 61 -10.70 -1.53 -2.40
CA GLY A 61 -9.86 -2.26 -3.36
C GLY A 61 -8.61 -2.89 -2.73
N ALA A 62 -7.73 -3.41 -3.58
CA ALA A 62 -6.56 -4.20 -3.17
C ALA A 62 -5.56 -3.48 -2.24
N LEU A 63 -5.60 -2.15 -2.12
CA LEU A 63 -4.74 -1.37 -1.22
C LEU A 63 -5.31 -1.18 0.19
N SER A 64 -6.61 -1.39 0.40
CA SER A 64 -7.31 -0.98 1.64
C SER A 64 -6.67 -1.57 2.91
N SER A 65 -6.44 -2.88 2.90
CA SER A 65 -5.81 -3.59 4.02
C SER A 65 -4.33 -3.22 4.23
N PHE A 66 -3.61 -2.85 3.16
CA PHE A 66 -2.22 -2.43 3.26
C PHE A 66 -2.11 -1.03 3.86
N LEU A 67 -3.00 -0.10 3.46
CA LEU A 67 -3.09 1.22 4.08
C LEU A 67 -3.40 1.09 5.57
N ALA A 68 -4.39 0.27 5.93
CA ALA A 68 -4.70 -0.02 7.33
C ALA A 68 -3.47 -0.50 8.12
N LYS A 69 -2.74 -1.49 7.60
CA LYS A 69 -1.54 -2.04 8.26
C LYS A 69 -0.42 -1.00 8.35
N ALA A 70 -0.11 -0.32 7.26
CA ALA A 70 1.01 0.62 7.21
C ALA A 70 0.77 1.82 8.14
N HIS A 71 -0.43 2.40 8.14
CA HIS A 71 -0.77 3.51 9.04
C HIS A 71 -0.80 3.09 10.51
N SER A 72 -1.28 1.87 10.81
CA SER A 72 -1.27 1.33 12.18
C SER A 72 0.14 1.04 12.70
N ALA A 73 1.14 0.89 11.82
CA ALA A 73 2.53 0.71 12.23
C ALA A 73 3.20 2.02 12.68
N VAL A 74 2.65 3.18 12.28
CA VAL A 74 3.25 4.50 12.55
C VAL A 74 2.37 5.40 13.42
N ARG A 75 1.12 4.99 13.70
CA ARG A 75 0.16 5.73 14.53
C ARG A 75 -0.62 4.77 15.44
N PRO A 76 -1.09 5.23 16.61
CA PRO A 76 -1.85 4.41 17.56
C PRO A 76 -3.32 4.21 17.10
N ILE A 77 -3.51 3.70 15.88
CA ILE A 77 -4.82 3.46 15.27
C ILE A 77 -5.55 2.38 16.07
N LYS A 78 -6.76 2.71 16.54
CA LYS A 78 -7.65 1.84 17.31
C LYS A 78 -8.90 1.46 16.53
N SER A 79 -9.33 2.30 15.58
CA SER A 79 -10.47 2.00 14.71
C SER A 79 -10.18 2.40 13.27
N ILE A 80 -10.61 1.52 12.36
CA ILE A 80 -10.49 1.71 10.92
C ILE A 80 -11.88 1.61 10.33
N HIS A 81 -12.32 2.68 9.67
CA HIS A 81 -13.55 2.70 8.90
C HIS A 81 -13.19 2.57 7.42
N ILE A 82 -13.94 1.78 6.68
CA ILE A 82 -13.78 1.62 5.24
C ILE A 82 -15.08 2.07 4.59
N TRP A 83 -14.97 3.01 3.66
CA TRP A 83 -16.08 3.38 2.80
C TRP A 83 -15.78 2.95 1.37
N ASN A 84 -16.77 2.43 0.65
CA ASN A 84 -16.63 2.09 -0.75
C ASN A 84 -17.89 2.47 -1.51
N ARG A 85 -17.73 2.91 -2.76
CA ARG A 85 -18.86 3.29 -3.62
C ARG A 85 -19.78 2.11 -3.93
N THR A 86 -19.20 0.92 -4.14
CA THR A 86 -19.96 -0.30 -4.40
C THR A 86 -20.06 -1.12 -3.11
N PRO A 87 -21.23 -1.68 -2.79
CA PRO A 87 -21.34 -2.73 -1.78
C PRO A 87 -20.41 -3.89 -2.10
N ALA A 88 -19.98 -4.61 -1.06
CA ALA A 88 -19.21 -5.83 -1.19
C ALA A 88 -20.10 -6.98 -1.69
#